data_AF-A0A4V3AZW0-F1
#
_entry.id   AF-A0A4V3AZW0-F1
#
_cell.length_a   1.000
_cell.length_b   1.000
_cell.length_c   1.000
_cell.angle_alpha   90.00
_cell.angle_beta   90.00
_cell.angle_gamma   90.00
#
_symmetry.space_group_name_H-M   'P 1'
#
loop_
_entity.id
_entity.type
_entity.pdbx_description
1 polymer ?
#
loop_
_entity_poly.entity_id
_entity_poly.type
_entity_poly.pdbx_seq_one_letter_code
_entity_poly.pdbx_strand_id
1 'polypeptide(L)'
;MAMRKRIELINIDGACHKECTKCGSIKKLEEYSNDKKGKFGKQSACKVCRAKENKEYLKNNAEKVAATKKRYREENKEAFKERDCRYREANKDRIREYMRQYQQLNAEAIRERKSRWHFENKDDQNGKARHYYSKHAEKIRERNKQYYLENIDVIKERNKKYIVKNTQIIAERKRLYAKKNAEVIAAYKKQWQEDNGQRIREQRKQFRQENADKIKESKRKYYKENPHVKVASGQRRRARLKQLPSDLATAQAFEILNRFNRCAISNLDEGTHLDHFICLATGHGGTTLSNMLPIASSLNISKNHYNPFEWVQNKDVAAQLDIKKWHTALKYLAELNEMTVKEYRDYVNYCYTHPRDLSEESYKKDEDRET
;
A
#
# COMPACT_ATOMS: atom_id res chain seq x y z
N MET A 1 84.79 -60.26 -16.95
CA MET A 1 84.67 -58.86 -17.42
C MET A 1 83.92 -58.85 -18.75
N ALA A 2 82.72 -58.29 -18.84
CA ALA A 2 81.98 -58.22 -20.09
C ALA A 2 82.66 -57.22 -21.06
N MET A 3 83.07 -57.67 -22.24
CA MET A 3 83.62 -56.79 -23.28
C MET A 3 82.55 -55.77 -23.69
N ARG A 4 82.85 -54.46 -23.54
CA ARG A 4 81.95 -53.39 -23.97
C ARG A 4 81.86 -53.39 -25.50
N LYS A 5 80.66 -53.60 -26.05
CA LYS A 5 80.39 -53.51 -27.50
C LYS A 5 80.85 -52.15 -28.03
N ARG A 6 81.72 -52.15 -29.04
CA ARG A 6 82.19 -50.92 -29.70
C ARG A 6 81.05 -50.36 -30.54
N ILE A 7 80.52 -49.18 -30.18
CA ILE A 7 79.48 -48.50 -30.97
C ILE A 7 80.16 -47.79 -32.14
N GLU A 8 79.79 -48.17 -33.35
CA GLU A 8 80.35 -47.64 -34.60
C GLU A 8 79.36 -46.72 -35.30
N LEU A 9 79.92 -45.87 -36.17
CA LEU A 9 79.14 -45.00 -37.03
C LEU A 9 78.81 -45.79 -38.30
N ILE A 10 77.54 -45.87 -38.65
CA ILE A 10 77.06 -46.63 -39.81
C ILE A 10 76.59 -45.63 -40.86
N ASN A 11 77.17 -45.70 -42.06
CA ASN A 11 76.74 -44.86 -43.18
C ASN A 11 75.75 -45.66 -44.04
N ILE A 12 74.51 -45.18 -44.13
CA ILE A 12 73.44 -45.77 -44.96
C ILE A 12 72.91 -44.62 -45.80
N ASP A 13 73.00 -44.75 -47.13
CA ASP A 13 72.51 -43.76 -48.11
C ASP A 13 72.98 -42.32 -47.86
N GLY A 14 74.25 -42.15 -47.46
CA GLY A 14 74.86 -40.83 -47.21
C GLY A 14 74.52 -40.20 -45.85
N ALA A 15 73.72 -40.87 -45.02
CA ALA A 15 73.38 -40.41 -43.67
C ALA A 15 74.10 -41.21 -42.58
N CYS A 16 74.61 -40.49 -41.58
CA CYS A 16 75.27 -41.08 -40.41
C CYS A 16 74.24 -41.63 -39.42
N HIS A 17 74.35 -42.92 -39.10
CA HIS A 17 73.54 -43.63 -38.14
C HIS A 17 74.38 -44.16 -36.99
N LYS A 18 73.75 -44.40 -35.86
CA LYS A 18 74.34 -45.17 -34.76
C LYS A 18 73.29 -46.02 -34.05
N GLU A 19 73.76 -47.11 -33.47
CA GLU A 19 72.95 -47.99 -32.65
C GLU A 19 72.57 -47.32 -31.32
N CYS A 20 71.28 -47.35 -30.98
CA CYS A 20 70.80 -46.86 -29.71
C CYS A 20 71.15 -47.87 -28.61
N THR A 21 71.90 -47.44 -27.60
CA THR A 21 72.31 -48.32 -26.48
C THR A 21 71.17 -48.86 -25.63
N LYS A 22 69.94 -48.36 -25.81
CA LYS A 22 68.76 -48.75 -25.02
C LYS A 22 67.77 -49.64 -25.76
N CYS A 23 67.53 -49.38 -27.04
CA CYS A 23 66.59 -50.19 -27.84
C CYS A 23 67.26 -51.00 -28.95
N GLY A 24 68.59 -50.92 -29.11
CA GLY A 24 69.35 -51.67 -30.12
C GLY A 24 69.12 -51.27 -31.57
N SER A 25 68.12 -50.42 -31.86
CA SER A 25 67.86 -49.96 -33.24
C SER A 25 68.93 -48.99 -33.75
N ILE A 26 69.32 -49.16 -35.02
CA ILE A 26 70.17 -48.23 -35.77
C ILE A 26 69.31 -47.04 -36.19
N LYS A 27 69.68 -45.84 -35.72
CA LYS A 27 68.90 -44.61 -35.94
C LYS A 27 69.79 -43.48 -36.44
N LYS A 28 69.20 -42.54 -37.16
CA LYS A 28 69.87 -41.31 -37.61
C LYS A 28 70.38 -40.50 -36.42
N LEU A 29 71.53 -39.84 -36.54
CA LEU A 29 72.10 -39.03 -35.46
C LEU A 29 71.17 -37.89 -34.97
N GLU A 30 70.26 -37.42 -35.80
CA GLU A 30 69.25 -36.40 -35.47
C GLU A 30 68.22 -36.87 -34.44
N GLU A 31 67.97 -38.18 -34.36
CA GLU A 31 67.09 -38.79 -33.37
C GLU A 31 67.73 -38.85 -31.97
N TYR A 32 68.95 -38.35 -31.82
CA TYR A 32 69.65 -38.25 -30.55
C TYR A 32 69.82 -36.79 -30.14
N SER A 33 69.69 -36.51 -28.85
CA SER A 33 69.98 -35.19 -28.31
C SER A 33 71.48 -34.91 -28.34
N ASN A 34 71.84 -33.64 -28.48
CA ASN A 34 73.23 -33.20 -28.45
C ASN A 34 73.81 -33.42 -27.06
N ASP A 35 75.04 -33.94 -27.02
CA ASP A 35 75.81 -34.08 -25.78
C ASP A 35 77.28 -33.82 -26.10
N LYS A 36 77.82 -32.75 -25.52
CA LYS A 36 79.21 -32.33 -25.71
C LYS A 36 80.21 -33.40 -25.27
N LYS A 37 79.82 -34.31 -24.37
CA LYS A 37 80.65 -35.41 -23.86
C LYS A 37 80.30 -36.76 -24.52
N GLY A 38 79.26 -36.81 -25.35
CA GLY A 38 78.79 -38.03 -26.00
C GLY A 38 79.63 -38.38 -27.23
N LYS A 39 79.79 -39.68 -27.52
CA LYS A 39 80.46 -40.13 -28.74
C LYS A 39 79.70 -39.59 -29.97
N PHE A 40 80.44 -39.01 -30.91
CA PHE A 40 79.91 -38.29 -32.07
C PHE A 40 79.05 -37.05 -31.72
N GLY A 41 79.26 -36.44 -30.54
CA GLY A 41 78.52 -35.25 -30.09
C GLY A 41 77.05 -35.50 -29.73
N LYS A 42 76.66 -36.78 -29.59
CA LYS A 42 75.28 -37.23 -29.40
C LYS A 42 75.16 -38.16 -28.20
N GLN A 43 74.03 -38.10 -27.50
CA GLN A 43 73.72 -39.02 -26.39
C GLN A 43 73.74 -40.49 -26.83
N SER A 44 74.04 -41.41 -25.92
CA SER A 44 74.11 -42.85 -26.21
C SER A 44 72.74 -43.50 -26.47
N ALA A 45 71.65 -42.88 -26.01
CA ALA A 45 70.27 -43.34 -26.20
C ALA A 45 69.48 -42.35 -27.06
N CYS A 46 68.56 -42.85 -27.89
CA CYS A 46 67.72 -42.00 -28.73
C CYS A 46 66.74 -41.16 -27.89
N LYS A 47 66.26 -40.04 -28.45
CA LYS A 47 65.31 -39.11 -27.83
C LYS A 47 64.07 -39.82 -27.28
N VAL A 48 63.56 -40.83 -27.99
CA VAL A 48 62.39 -41.62 -27.56
C VAL A 48 62.69 -42.42 -26.30
N CYS A 49 63.81 -43.15 -26.28
CA CYS A 49 64.24 -43.89 -25.08
C CYS A 49 64.46 -42.94 -23.91
N ARG A 50 65.11 -41.80 -24.14
CA ARG A 50 65.38 -40.82 -23.09
C ARG A 50 64.11 -40.14 -22.56
N ALA A 51 63.14 -39.88 -23.44
CA ALA A 51 61.84 -39.34 -23.06
C ALA A 51 61.05 -40.35 -22.20
N LYS A 52 61.08 -41.65 -22.57
CA LYS A 52 60.47 -42.72 -21.77
C LYS A 52 61.14 -42.82 -20.40
N GLU A 53 62.48 -42.87 -20.35
CA GLU A 53 63.24 -42.88 -19.10
C GLU A 53 62.95 -41.65 -18.22
N ASN A 54 62.93 -40.46 -18.80
CA ASN A 54 62.63 -39.23 -18.06
C ASN A 54 61.19 -39.22 -17.54
N LYS A 55 60.22 -39.72 -18.32
CA LYS A 55 58.82 -39.82 -17.90
C LYS A 55 58.68 -40.80 -16.73
N GLU A 56 59.36 -41.94 -16.79
CA GLU A 56 59.38 -42.94 -15.72
C GLU A 56 60.11 -42.43 -14.47
N TYR A 57 61.22 -41.71 -14.63
CA TYR A 57 61.92 -41.03 -13.55
C TYR A 57 61.01 -39.98 -12.88
N LEU A 58 60.33 -39.13 -13.66
CA LEU A 58 59.39 -38.13 -13.12
C LEU A 58 58.20 -38.80 -12.42
N LYS A 59 57.69 -39.92 -12.92
CA LYS A 59 56.62 -40.70 -12.28
C LYS A 59 57.10 -41.25 -10.93
N ASN A 60 58.25 -41.90 -10.92
CA ASN A 60 58.79 -42.58 -9.73
C ASN A 60 59.41 -41.60 -8.72
N ASN A 61 59.69 -40.35 -9.10
CA ASN A 61 60.28 -39.31 -8.24
C ASN A 61 59.41 -38.05 -8.17
N ALA A 62 58.12 -38.15 -8.48
CA ALA A 62 57.20 -37.01 -8.56
C ALA A 62 57.21 -36.17 -7.28
N GLU A 63 57.12 -36.84 -6.13
CA GLU A 63 57.14 -36.20 -4.81
C GLU A 63 58.47 -35.51 -4.53
N LYS A 64 59.60 -36.17 -4.82
CA LYS A 64 60.94 -35.60 -4.61
C LYS A 64 61.19 -34.38 -5.49
N VAL A 65 60.75 -34.42 -6.75
CA VAL A 65 60.83 -33.29 -7.68
C VAL A 65 59.90 -32.16 -7.24
N ALA A 66 58.69 -32.46 -6.80
CA ALA A 66 57.74 -31.47 -6.28
C ALA A 66 58.26 -30.80 -5.00
N ALA A 67 58.79 -31.58 -4.05
CA ALA A 67 59.39 -31.09 -2.81
C ALA A 67 60.60 -30.19 -3.08
N THR A 68 61.47 -30.58 -4.03
CA THR A 68 62.62 -29.77 -4.42
C THR A 68 62.19 -28.46 -5.08
N LYS A 69 61.20 -28.50 -5.98
CA LYS A 69 60.64 -27.28 -6.60
C LYS A 69 59.95 -26.38 -5.57
N LYS A 70 59.24 -26.96 -4.61
CA LYS A 70 58.59 -26.23 -3.51
C LYS A 70 59.63 -25.53 -2.65
N ARG A 71 60.65 -26.26 -2.21
CA ARG A 71 61.77 -25.70 -1.42
C ARG A 71 62.47 -24.56 -2.16
N TYR A 72 62.79 -24.74 -3.45
CA TYR A 72 63.38 -23.68 -4.27
C TYR A 72 62.48 -22.43 -4.36
N ARG A 73 61.16 -22.60 -4.52
CA ARG A 73 60.20 -21.48 -4.53
C ARG A 73 60.09 -20.78 -3.17
N GLU A 74 60.19 -21.53 -2.07
CA GLU A 74 60.12 -21.00 -0.70
C GLU A 74 61.40 -20.25 -0.33
N GLU A 75 62.57 -20.85 -0.56
CA GLU A 75 63.88 -20.23 -0.32
C GLU A 75 64.08 -18.95 -1.16
N ASN A 76 63.52 -18.91 -2.37
CA ASN A 76 63.62 -17.76 -3.27
C ASN A 76 62.35 -16.87 -3.28
N LYS A 77 61.42 -17.08 -2.33
CA LYS A 77 60.13 -16.38 -2.31
C LYS A 77 60.30 -14.87 -2.27
N GLU A 78 61.19 -14.38 -1.42
CA GLU A 78 61.43 -12.94 -1.27
C GLU A 78 62.17 -12.37 -2.49
N ALA A 79 63.13 -13.09 -3.06
CA ALA A 79 63.80 -12.68 -4.31
C ALA A 79 62.81 -12.58 -5.50
N PHE A 80 61.85 -13.50 -5.62
CA PHE A 80 60.80 -13.42 -6.63
C PHE A 80 59.86 -12.24 -6.39
N LYS A 81 59.42 -12.04 -5.14
CA LYS A 81 58.59 -10.87 -4.79
C LYS A 81 59.30 -9.57 -5.10
N GLU A 82 60.57 -9.44 -4.72
CA GLU A 82 61.35 -8.24 -4.94
C GLU A 82 61.49 -7.96 -6.44
N ARG A 83 61.84 -8.97 -7.24
CA ARG A 83 61.90 -8.85 -8.69
C ARG A 83 60.55 -8.43 -9.28
N ASP A 84 59.45 -9.05 -8.84
CA ASP A 84 58.11 -8.75 -9.33
C ASP A 84 57.66 -7.34 -8.90
N CYS A 85 58.02 -6.89 -7.69
CA CYS A 85 57.81 -5.53 -7.21
C CYS A 85 58.59 -4.51 -8.06
N ARG A 86 59.89 -4.74 -8.30
CA ARG A 86 60.73 -3.90 -9.16
C ARG A 86 60.15 -3.80 -10.57
N TYR A 87 59.69 -4.93 -11.13
CA TYR A 87 59.04 -4.96 -12.44
C TYR A 87 57.73 -4.16 -12.45
N ARG A 88 56.86 -4.35 -11.44
CA ARG A 88 55.58 -3.63 -11.35
C ARG A 88 55.77 -2.14 -11.19
N GLU A 89 56.75 -1.69 -10.41
CA GLU A 89 57.02 -0.27 -10.22
C GLU A 89 57.61 0.36 -11.48
N ALA A 90 58.63 -0.27 -12.08
CA ALA A 90 59.24 0.21 -13.31
C ALA A 90 58.27 0.24 -14.51
N ASN A 91 57.19 -0.56 -14.48
CA ASN A 91 56.22 -0.67 -15.57
C ASN A 91 54.81 -0.21 -15.16
N LYS A 92 54.68 0.52 -14.04
CA LYS A 92 53.40 0.88 -13.42
C LYS A 92 52.43 1.55 -14.38
N ASP A 93 52.90 2.54 -15.11
CA ASP A 93 52.05 3.30 -16.03
C ASP A 93 51.71 2.50 -17.29
N ARG A 94 52.64 1.69 -17.80
CA ARG A 94 52.38 0.76 -18.89
C ARG A 94 51.33 -0.28 -18.52
N ILE A 95 51.41 -0.83 -17.29
CA ILE A 95 50.44 -1.80 -16.78
C ILE A 95 49.07 -1.15 -16.60
N ARG A 96 49.01 0.07 -16.05
CA ARG A 96 47.75 0.82 -15.91
C ARG A 96 47.12 1.11 -17.27
N GLU A 97 47.90 1.57 -18.24
CA GLU A 97 47.40 1.88 -19.58
C GLU A 97 46.87 0.62 -20.28
N TYR A 98 47.64 -0.47 -20.23
CA TYR A 98 47.18 -1.76 -20.72
C TYR A 98 45.89 -2.22 -20.04
N MET A 99 45.79 -2.09 -18.71
CA MET A 99 44.57 -2.46 -17.97
C MET A 99 43.38 -1.57 -18.33
N ARG A 100 43.58 -0.27 -18.57
CA ARG A 100 42.53 0.64 -19.05
C ARG A 100 42.02 0.20 -20.42
N GLN A 101 42.92 -0.04 -21.36
CA GLN A 101 42.57 -0.51 -22.71
C GLN A 101 41.85 -1.87 -22.65
N TYR A 102 42.34 -2.79 -21.83
CA TYR A 102 41.70 -4.09 -21.61
C TYR A 102 40.29 -3.95 -21.03
N GLN A 103 40.10 -3.09 -20.03
CA GLN A 103 38.78 -2.83 -19.43
C GLN A 103 37.82 -2.17 -20.42
N GLN A 104 38.30 -1.26 -21.27
CA GLN A 104 37.48 -0.61 -22.30
C GLN A 104 37.05 -1.61 -23.38
N LEU A 105 38.01 -2.33 -23.97
CA LEU A 105 37.74 -3.30 -25.03
C LEU A 105 36.89 -4.49 -24.56
N ASN A 106 36.97 -4.85 -23.27
CA ASN A 106 36.23 -5.97 -22.69
C ASN A 106 35.13 -5.52 -21.71
N ALA A 107 34.68 -4.26 -21.78
CA ALA A 107 33.76 -3.69 -20.79
C ALA A 107 32.45 -4.50 -20.69
N GLU A 108 31.92 -4.96 -21.82
CA GLU A 108 30.70 -5.77 -21.90
C GLU A 108 30.92 -7.17 -21.32
N ALA A 109 31.95 -7.89 -21.78
CA ALA A 109 32.28 -9.21 -21.27
C ALA A 109 32.58 -9.19 -19.76
N ILE A 110 33.24 -8.14 -19.26
CA ILE A 110 33.50 -7.96 -17.82
C ILE A 110 32.19 -7.71 -17.07
N ARG A 111 31.29 -6.87 -17.59
CA ARG A 111 29.97 -6.62 -16.98
C ARG A 111 29.13 -7.88 -16.95
N GLU A 112 29.07 -8.62 -18.04
CA GLU A 112 28.31 -9.87 -18.13
C GLU A 112 28.85 -10.91 -17.15
N ARG A 113 30.18 -11.11 -17.12
CA ARG A 113 30.82 -12.00 -16.15
C ARG A 113 30.54 -11.60 -14.71
N LYS A 114 30.61 -10.30 -14.39
CA LYS A 114 30.27 -9.78 -13.04
C LYS A 114 28.80 -10.03 -12.72
N SER A 115 27.90 -9.75 -13.65
CA SER A 115 26.46 -9.98 -13.50
C SER A 115 26.16 -11.45 -13.22
N ARG A 116 26.74 -12.34 -14.01
CA ARG A 116 26.64 -13.80 -13.85
C ARG A 116 27.15 -14.25 -12.50
N TRP A 117 28.33 -13.80 -12.10
CA TRP A 117 28.89 -14.09 -10.78
C TRP A 117 27.97 -13.61 -9.65
N HIS A 118 27.47 -12.37 -9.71
CA HIS A 118 26.54 -11.83 -8.71
C HIS A 118 25.22 -12.60 -8.65
N PHE A 119 24.70 -13.04 -9.80
CA PHE A 119 23.49 -13.85 -9.87
C PHE A 119 23.69 -15.23 -9.22
N GLU A 120 24.73 -15.96 -9.65
CA GLU A 120 25.06 -17.30 -9.15
C GLU A 120 25.42 -17.29 -7.65
N ASN A 121 26.03 -16.21 -7.16
CA ASN A 121 26.47 -16.10 -5.75
C ASN A 121 25.50 -15.29 -4.88
N LYS A 122 24.33 -14.91 -5.41
CA LYS A 122 23.38 -14.04 -4.71
C LYS A 122 22.99 -14.58 -3.34
N ASP A 123 22.70 -15.87 -3.25
CA ASP A 123 22.21 -16.48 -2.01
C ASP A 123 23.31 -16.68 -0.96
N ASP A 124 24.54 -17.00 -1.39
CA ASP A 124 25.71 -17.04 -0.51
C ASP A 124 26.03 -15.64 0.05
N GLN A 125 26.02 -14.60 -0.81
CA GLN A 125 26.23 -13.22 -0.38
C GLN A 125 25.13 -12.75 0.57
N ASN A 126 23.87 -13.02 0.25
CA ASN A 126 22.74 -12.73 1.13
C ASN A 126 22.81 -13.53 2.43
N GLY A 127 23.28 -14.78 2.40
CA GLY A 127 23.51 -15.62 3.57
C GLY A 127 24.55 -15.02 4.51
N LYS A 128 25.70 -14.63 3.97
CA LYS A 128 26.77 -13.93 4.71
C LYS A 128 26.28 -12.60 5.30
N ALA A 129 25.54 -11.82 4.53
CA ALA A 129 24.93 -10.58 4.99
C ALA A 129 23.94 -10.85 6.13
N ARG A 130 23.00 -11.80 5.97
CA ARG A 130 22.03 -12.18 7.02
C ARG A 130 22.74 -12.61 8.30
N HIS A 131 23.78 -13.44 8.19
CA HIS A 131 24.58 -13.89 9.34
C HIS A 131 25.25 -12.72 10.06
N TYR A 132 25.85 -11.79 9.30
CA TYR A 132 26.45 -10.57 9.86
C TYR A 132 25.40 -9.69 10.55
N TYR A 133 24.26 -9.43 9.90
CA TYR A 133 23.17 -8.64 10.47
C TYR A 133 22.61 -9.29 11.74
N SER A 134 22.48 -10.62 11.79
CA SER A 134 22.04 -11.36 12.97
C SER A 134 23.03 -11.21 14.13
N LYS A 135 24.33 -11.47 13.88
CA LYS A 135 25.38 -11.35 14.90
C LYS A 135 25.60 -9.91 15.41
N HIS A 136 25.28 -8.90 14.61
CA HIS A 136 25.50 -7.50 14.95
C HIS A 136 24.19 -6.70 15.07
N ALA A 137 23.06 -7.38 15.28
CA ALA A 137 21.73 -6.76 15.24
C ALA A 137 21.59 -5.61 16.24
N GLU A 138 22.11 -5.75 17.45
CA GLU A 138 22.05 -4.71 18.49
C GLU A 138 22.88 -3.49 18.14
N LYS A 139 24.15 -3.68 17.77
CA LYS A 139 25.04 -2.58 17.36
C LYS A 139 24.49 -1.82 16.16
N ILE A 140 23.90 -2.53 15.19
CA ILE A 140 23.28 -1.93 14.01
C ILE A 140 22.02 -1.14 14.40
N ARG A 141 21.17 -1.71 15.28
CA ARG A 141 19.97 -1.02 15.78
C ARG A 141 20.32 0.25 16.55
N GLU A 142 21.31 0.19 17.44
CA GLU A 142 21.73 1.35 18.23
C GLU A 142 22.30 2.45 17.33
N ARG A 143 23.19 2.10 16.39
CA ARG A 143 23.70 3.06 15.40
C ARG A 143 22.57 3.68 14.58
N ASN A 144 21.60 2.88 14.12
CA ASN A 144 20.49 3.38 13.32
C ASN A 144 19.55 4.28 14.16
N LYS A 145 19.35 3.96 15.43
CA LYS A 145 18.59 4.78 16.38
C LYS A 145 19.29 6.13 16.60
N GLN A 146 20.60 6.12 16.86
CA GLN A 146 21.39 7.33 17.00
C GLN A 146 21.30 8.21 15.75
N TYR A 147 21.53 7.63 14.57
CA TYR A 147 21.37 8.33 13.30
C TYR A 147 19.97 8.94 13.14
N TYR A 148 18.91 8.18 13.48
CA TYR A 148 17.54 8.68 13.40
C TYR A 148 17.30 9.87 14.33
N LEU A 149 17.78 9.80 15.58
CA LEU A 149 17.64 10.87 16.56
C LEU A 149 18.38 12.14 16.12
N GLU A 150 19.63 12.00 15.68
CA GLU A 150 20.46 13.11 15.18
C GLU A 150 19.88 13.76 13.92
N ASN A 151 19.10 13.02 13.12
CA ASN A 151 18.58 13.48 11.83
C ASN A 151 17.04 13.57 11.79
N ILE A 152 16.37 13.57 12.94
CA ILE A 152 14.91 13.44 13.01
C ILE A 152 14.19 14.55 12.25
N ASP A 153 14.66 15.79 12.38
CA ASP A 153 14.02 16.95 11.76
C ASP A 153 14.25 16.97 10.24
N VAL A 154 15.47 16.64 9.80
CA VAL A 154 15.81 16.50 8.37
C VAL A 154 14.98 15.37 7.72
N ILE A 155 14.83 14.24 8.40
CA ILE A 155 14.03 13.09 7.94
C ILE A 155 12.55 13.49 7.85
N LYS A 156 12.01 14.16 8.87
CA LYS A 156 10.62 14.64 8.88
C LYS A 156 10.36 15.62 7.74
N GLU A 157 11.25 16.59 7.52
CA GLU A 157 11.10 17.58 6.46
C GLU A 157 11.17 16.93 5.07
N ARG A 158 12.12 16.00 4.87
CA ARG A 158 12.19 15.20 3.63
C ARG A 158 10.92 14.38 3.41
N ASN A 159 10.40 13.73 4.46
CA ASN A 159 9.17 12.94 4.38
C ASN A 159 7.96 13.81 4.07
N LYS A 160 7.87 15.02 4.64
CA LYS A 160 6.82 15.99 4.34
C LYS A 160 6.86 16.38 2.87
N LYS A 161 8.02 16.74 2.33
CA LYS A 161 8.21 17.03 0.90
C LYS A 161 7.80 15.84 0.01
N TYR A 162 8.18 14.63 0.40
CA TYR A 162 7.78 13.41 -0.30
C TYR A 162 6.26 13.19 -0.30
N ILE A 163 5.60 13.36 0.85
CA ILE A 163 4.15 13.19 0.98
C ILE A 163 3.42 14.20 0.11
N VAL A 164 3.81 15.49 0.18
CA VAL A 164 3.20 16.55 -0.62
C VAL A 164 3.35 16.25 -2.12
N LYS A 165 4.57 15.93 -2.58
CA LYS A 165 4.83 15.60 -3.98
C LYS A 165 4.07 14.36 -4.47
N ASN A 166 3.82 13.38 -3.58
CA ASN A 166 3.22 12.09 -3.94
C ASN A 166 1.81 11.89 -3.35
N THR A 167 1.10 12.96 -2.99
CA THR A 167 -0.18 12.85 -2.26
C THR A 167 -1.19 12.00 -3.02
N GLN A 168 -1.35 12.23 -4.32
CA GLN A 168 -2.28 11.48 -5.18
C GLN A 168 -1.88 10.01 -5.31
N ILE A 169 -0.59 9.72 -5.54
CA ILE A 169 -0.05 8.36 -5.64
C ILE A 169 -0.25 7.59 -4.33
N ILE A 170 -0.02 8.24 -3.19
CA ILE A 170 -0.23 7.63 -1.86
C ILE A 170 -1.71 7.33 -1.65
N ALA A 171 -2.60 8.26 -2.00
CA ALA A 171 -4.04 8.07 -1.88
C ALA A 171 -4.54 6.93 -2.78
N GLU A 172 -4.07 6.85 -4.02
CA GLU A 172 -4.40 5.78 -4.96
C GLU A 172 -3.91 4.43 -4.47
N ARG A 173 -2.65 4.32 -4.00
CA ARG A 173 -2.12 3.10 -3.40
C ARG A 173 -2.95 2.64 -2.20
N LYS A 174 -3.36 3.57 -1.33
CA LYS A 174 -4.24 3.27 -0.20
C LYS A 174 -5.60 2.75 -0.66
N ARG A 175 -6.20 3.36 -1.69
CA ARG A 175 -7.47 2.89 -2.29
C ARG A 175 -7.33 1.48 -2.87
N LEU A 176 -6.27 1.23 -3.65
CA LEU A 176 -6.00 -0.09 -4.23
C LEU A 176 -5.77 -1.15 -3.16
N TYR A 177 -5.01 -0.82 -2.11
CA TYR A 177 -4.80 -1.72 -0.98
C TYR A 177 -6.12 -2.01 -0.26
N ALA A 178 -6.93 -0.99 0.04
CA ALA A 178 -8.22 -1.16 0.68
C ALA A 178 -9.19 -2.01 -0.17
N LYS A 179 -9.19 -1.83 -1.50
CA LYS A 179 -10.01 -2.63 -2.42
C LYS A 179 -9.56 -4.09 -2.46
N LYS A 180 -8.25 -4.33 -2.60
CA LYS A 180 -7.69 -5.69 -2.65
C LYS A 180 -7.84 -6.46 -1.34
N ASN A 181 -7.84 -5.75 -0.20
CA ASN A 181 -7.89 -6.35 1.13
C ASN A 181 -9.21 -6.05 1.86
N ALA A 182 -10.29 -5.74 1.14
CA ALA A 182 -11.55 -5.28 1.73
C ALA A 182 -12.11 -6.29 2.74
N GLU A 183 -12.13 -7.58 2.38
CA GLU A 183 -12.63 -8.67 3.21
C GLU A 183 -11.76 -8.87 4.46
N VAL A 184 -10.43 -8.87 4.30
CA VAL A 184 -9.47 -9.00 5.41
C VAL A 184 -9.62 -7.82 6.39
N ILE A 185 -9.76 -6.60 5.86
CA ILE A 185 -9.97 -5.39 6.66
C ILE A 185 -11.31 -5.45 7.39
N ALA A 186 -12.38 -5.93 6.74
CA ALA A 186 -13.69 -6.09 7.36
C ALA A 186 -13.66 -7.15 8.47
N ALA A 187 -13.06 -8.32 8.22
CA ALA A 187 -12.91 -9.38 9.21
C ALA A 187 -12.11 -8.90 10.43
N TYR A 188 -10.97 -8.24 10.20
CA TYR A 188 -10.16 -7.65 11.27
C TYR A 188 -10.94 -6.60 12.08
N LYS A 189 -11.70 -5.72 11.42
CA LYS A 189 -12.53 -4.72 12.10
C LYS A 189 -13.62 -5.36 12.95
N LYS A 190 -14.26 -6.43 12.45
CA LYS A 190 -15.29 -7.17 13.18
C LYS A 190 -14.70 -7.79 14.45
N GLN A 191 -13.58 -8.50 14.32
CA GLN A 191 -12.88 -9.09 15.47
C GLN A 191 -12.45 -8.04 16.48
N TRP A 192 -11.85 -6.92 16.02
CA TRP A 192 -11.46 -5.83 16.90
C TRP A 192 -12.66 -5.24 17.66
N GLN A 193 -13.82 -5.12 17.01
CA GLN A 193 -15.06 -4.66 17.65
C GLN A 193 -15.62 -5.68 18.66
N GLU A 194 -15.51 -6.98 18.41
CA GLU A 194 -15.89 -8.02 19.34
C GLU A 194 -14.99 -7.98 20.59
N ASP A 195 -13.67 -7.97 20.39
CA ASP A 195 -12.68 -7.97 21.46
C ASP A 195 -12.69 -6.68 22.30
N ASN A 196 -12.96 -5.54 21.67
CA ASN A 196 -12.88 -4.23 22.33
C ASN A 196 -14.24 -3.56 22.58
N GLY A 197 -15.33 -4.15 22.09
CA GLY A 197 -16.65 -3.51 22.09
C GLY A 197 -17.16 -3.18 23.48
N GLN A 198 -17.03 -4.11 24.42
CA GLN A 198 -17.44 -3.91 25.81
C GLN A 198 -16.61 -2.81 26.48
N ARG A 199 -15.28 -2.88 26.38
CA ARG A 199 -14.35 -1.88 26.90
C ARG A 199 -14.65 -0.48 26.37
N ILE A 200 -14.87 -0.35 25.06
CA ILE A 200 -15.20 0.93 24.41
C ILE A 200 -16.55 1.48 24.91
N ARG A 201 -17.57 0.61 25.05
CA ARG A 201 -18.89 1.02 25.55
C ARG A 201 -18.82 1.52 26.99
N GLU A 202 -18.04 0.84 27.82
CA GLU A 202 -17.83 1.19 29.22
C GLU A 202 -17.08 2.51 29.38
N GLN A 203 -15.97 2.69 28.65
CA GLN A 203 -15.25 3.96 28.60
C GLN A 203 -16.15 5.11 28.12
N ARG A 204 -16.98 4.89 27.09
CA ARG A 204 -17.96 5.91 26.64
C ARG A 204 -19.04 6.18 27.67
N LYS A 205 -19.44 5.20 28.48
CA LYS A 205 -20.40 5.38 29.57
C LYS A 205 -19.78 6.23 30.67
N GLN A 206 -18.58 5.88 31.14
CA GLN A 206 -17.82 6.65 32.13
C GLN A 206 -17.60 8.08 31.67
N PHE A 207 -17.11 8.28 30.44
CA PHE A 207 -16.91 9.61 29.87
C PHE A 207 -18.21 10.44 29.87
N ARG A 208 -19.35 9.85 29.50
CA ARG A 208 -20.65 10.54 29.50
C ARG A 208 -21.13 10.89 30.91
N GLN A 209 -20.81 10.07 31.91
CA GLN A 209 -21.16 10.33 33.31
C GLN A 209 -20.29 11.45 33.87
N GLU A 210 -18.96 11.35 33.72
CA GLU A 210 -18.00 12.33 34.21
C GLU A 210 -18.14 13.70 33.51
N ASN A 211 -18.55 13.71 32.24
CA ASN A 211 -18.70 14.93 31.45
C ASN A 211 -20.18 15.31 31.24
N ALA A 212 -21.11 14.79 32.05
CA ALA A 212 -22.56 15.00 31.88
C ALA A 212 -22.91 16.50 31.82
N ASP A 213 -22.38 17.29 32.75
CA ASP A 213 -22.66 18.73 32.83
C ASP A 213 -22.09 19.50 31.64
N LYS A 214 -20.84 19.21 31.25
CA LYS A 214 -20.20 19.80 30.06
C LYS A 214 -20.96 19.47 28.78
N ILE A 215 -21.42 18.22 28.63
CA ILE A 215 -22.23 17.79 27.48
C ILE A 215 -23.57 18.53 27.48
N LYS A 216 -24.21 18.68 28.64
CA LYS A 216 -25.49 19.40 28.79
C LYS A 216 -25.34 20.89 28.46
N GLU A 217 -24.30 21.54 28.97
CA GLU A 217 -23.97 22.93 28.69
C GLU A 217 -23.67 23.15 27.21
N SER A 218 -22.83 22.31 26.61
CA SER A 218 -22.51 22.37 25.18
C SER A 218 -23.77 22.20 24.31
N LYS A 219 -24.64 21.23 24.64
CA LYS A 219 -25.95 21.08 23.97
C LYS A 219 -26.83 22.31 24.14
N ARG A 220 -26.87 22.91 25.34
CA ARG A 220 -27.64 24.14 25.61
C ARG A 220 -27.13 25.29 24.74
N LYS A 221 -25.81 25.47 24.64
CA LYS A 221 -25.19 26.49 23.78
C LYS A 221 -25.53 26.24 22.31
N TYR A 222 -25.34 25.01 21.83
CA TYR A 222 -25.66 24.61 20.45
C TYR A 222 -27.12 24.91 20.10
N TYR A 223 -28.10 24.55 20.95
CA TYR A 223 -29.51 24.83 20.68
C TYR A 223 -29.90 26.32 20.85
N LYS A 224 -29.16 27.09 21.65
CA LYS A 224 -29.34 28.54 21.73
C LYS A 224 -28.90 29.22 20.43
N GLU A 225 -27.79 28.77 19.86
CA GLU A 225 -27.26 29.24 18.57
C GLU A 225 -28.04 28.66 17.37
N ASN A 226 -28.67 27.49 17.54
CA ASN A 226 -29.41 26.80 16.49
C ASN A 226 -30.87 26.45 16.93
N PRO A 227 -31.75 27.45 17.17
CA PRO A 227 -33.11 27.21 17.65
C PRO A 227 -33.95 26.36 16.68
N HIS A 228 -33.77 26.57 15.38
CA HIS A 228 -34.47 25.86 14.30
C HIS A 228 -34.25 24.33 14.36
N VAL A 229 -33.06 23.88 14.77
CA VAL A 229 -32.75 22.45 14.95
C VAL A 229 -33.58 21.85 16.08
N LYS A 230 -33.75 22.58 17.19
CA LYS A 230 -34.56 22.14 18.34
C LYS A 230 -36.03 22.05 17.97
N VAL A 231 -36.56 23.03 17.23
CA VAL A 231 -37.96 23.04 16.73
C VAL A 231 -38.23 21.85 15.81
N ALA A 232 -37.38 21.64 14.81
CA ALA A 232 -37.52 20.51 13.87
C ALA A 232 -37.37 19.14 14.57
N SER A 233 -36.47 19.02 15.55
CA SER A 233 -36.36 17.82 16.39
C SER A 233 -37.63 17.57 17.20
N GLY A 234 -38.21 18.63 17.77
CA GLY A 234 -39.48 18.59 18.50
C GLY A 234 -40.67 18.16 17.63
N GLN A 235 -40.79 18.71 16.41
CA GLN A 235 -41.81 18.32 15.44
C GLN A 235 -41.72 16.83 15.10
N ARG A 236 -40.53 16.35 14.72
CA ARG A 236 -40.32 14.92 14.42
C ARG A 236 -40.59 14.02 15.62
N ARG A 237 -40.23 14.45 16.85
CA ARG A 237 -40.57 13.71 18.08
C ARG A 237 -42.08 13.61 18.27
N ARG A 238 -42.83 14.71 18.05
CA ARG A 238 -44.30 14.71 18.18
C ARG A 238 -44.96 13.74 17.20
N ALA A 239 -44.48 13.68 15.96
CA ALA A 239 -44.97 12.70 14.99
C ALA A 239 -44.65 11.26 15.42
N ARG A 240 -43.41 10.97 15.86
CA ARG A 240 -43.04 9.62 16.34
C ARG A 240 -43.85 9.15 17.54
N LEU A 241 -44.16 10.04 18.48
CA LEU A 241 -44.99 9.70 19.65
C LEU A 241 -46.41 9.29 19.24
N LYS A 242 -46.85 9.68 18.06
CA LYS A 242 -48.13 9.28 17.45
C LYS A 242 -47.94 8.21 16.38
N GLN A 243 -46.74 7.62 16.28
CA GLN A 243 -46.36 6.63 15.27
C GLN A 243 -46.56 7.11 13.82
N LEU A 244 -46.53 8.43 13.60
CA LEU A 244 -46.65 9.03 12.28
C LEU A 244 -45.26 9.21 11.63
N PRO A 245 -45.20 9.22 10.29
CA PRO A 245 -43.98 9.53 9.55
C PRO A 245 -43.28 10.81 10.05
N SER A 246 -41.95 10.76 10.17
CA SER A 246 -41.14 11.85 10.78
C SER A 246 -39.79 12.06 10.08
N ASP A 247 -39.78 11.82 8.78
CA ASP A 247 -38.63 11.73 7.91
C ASP A 247 -38.19 13.07 7.29
N LEU A 248 -38.88 14.18 7.57
CA LEU A 248 -38.47 15.50 7.07
C LEU A 248 -37.02 15.83 7.48
N ALA A 249 -36.15 15.87 6.48
CA ALA A 249 -34.75 16.23 6.64
C ALA A 249 -34.57 17.73 6.86
N THR A 250 -33.49 18.12 7.53
CA THR A 250 -33.18 19.55 7.76
C THR A 250 -32.96 20.32 6.45
N ALA A 251 -32.38 19.67 5.43
CA ALA A 251 -32.21 20.26 4.11
C ALA A 251 -33.57 20.53 3.42
N GLN A 252 -34.47 19.55 3.44
CA GLN A 252 -35.83 19.69 2.90
C GLN A 252 -36.59 20.82 3.60
N ALA A 253 -36.53 20.89 4.94
CA ALA A 253 -37.16 21.98 5.69
C ALA A 253 -36.66 23.37 5.25
N PHE A 254 -35.36 23.49 4.94
CA PHE A 254 -34.76 24.72 4.42
C PHE A 254 -35.21 25.03 2.99
N GLU A 255 -35.31 24.01 2.12
CA GLU A 255 -35.82 24.15 0.76
C GLU A 255 -37.26 24.66 0.72
N ILE A 256 -38.14 24.14 1.58
CA ILE A 256 -39.54 24.61 1.64
C ILE A 256 -39.59 26.09 2.04
N LEU A 257 -38.81 26.50 3.06
CA LEU A 257 -38.74 27.89 3.51
C LEU A 257 -38.27 28.84 2.41
N ASN A 258 -37.24 28.43 1.65
CA ASN A 258 -36.73 29.23 0.53
C ASN A 258 -37.72 29.30 -0.63
N ARG A 259 -38.40 28.19 -0.94
CA ARG A 259 -39.36 28.10 -2.05
C ARG A 259 -40.50 29.12 -1.90
N PHE A 260 -41.06 29.21 -0.70
CA PHE A 260 -42.20 30.08 -0.44
C PHE A 260 -41.80 31.49 0.01
N ASN A 261 -40.51 31.73 0.25
CA ASN A 261 -39.95 32.99 0.70
C ASN A 261 -40.82 33.61 1.82
N ARG A 262 -40.82 32.95 2.99
CA ARG A 262 -41.64 33.21 4.20
C ARG A 262 -42.94 32.40 4.26
N CYS A 263 -44.10 33.05 4.32
CA CYS A 263 -45.40 32.41 4.48
C CYS A 263 -45.94 31.97 3.11
N ALA A 264 -46.30 30.69 3.02
CA ALA A 264 -46.81 30.04 1.83
C ALA A 264 -48.25 30.42 1.48
N ILE A 265 -48.99 31.08 2.39
CA ILE A 265 -50.43 31.35 2.22
C ILE A 265 -50.82 32.82 2.44
N SER A 266 -49.92 33.67 2.91
CA SER A 266 -50.18 35.10 3.15
C SER A 266 -48.94 35.96 2.91
N ASN A 267 -49.11 37.27 2.97
CA ASN A 267 -48.03 38.27 2.88
C ASN A 267 -47.69 38.90 4.23
N LEU A 268 -48.08 38.27 5.34
CA LEU A 268 -47.80 38.78 6.67
C LEU A 268 -46.28 38.87 6.94
N ASP A 269 -45.85 40.02 7.44
CA ASP A 269 -44.46 40.32 7.74
C ASP A 269 -44.11 39.93 9.19
N GLU A 270 -44.22 38.64 9.49
CA GLU A 270 -43.91 38.09 10.82
C GLU A 270 -43.05 36.81 10.73
N GLY A 271 -42.83 36.16 11.88
CA GLY A 271 -42.11 34.90 11.97
C GLY A 271 -42.87 33.75 11.31
N THR A 272 -42.14 32.81 10.72
CA THR A 272 -42.73 31.65 10.03
C THR A 272 -42.56 30.39 10.86
N HIS A 273 -43.65 29.63 11.02
CA HIS A 273 -43.62 28.27 11.54
C HIS A 273 -43.78 27.26 10.40
N LEU A 274 -43.06 26.14 10.48
CA LEU A 274 -43.39 24.97 9.65
C LEU A 274 -44.59 24.27 10.29
N ASP A 275 -45.73 24.35 9.62
CA ASP A 275 -47.00 23.80 10.06
C ASP A 275 -47.28 22.44 9.42
N HIS A 276 -47.95 21.58 10.17
CA HIS A 276 -48.50 20.31 9.68
C HIS A 276 -49.83 20.60 8.97
N PHE A 277 -49.86 20.58 7.64
CA PHE A 277 -51.07 20.91 6.87
C PHE A 277 -52.26 20.05 7.33
N ILE A 278 -52.09 18.73 7.32
CA ILE A 278 -52.93 17.78 8.07
C ILE A 278 -52.37 17.70 9.49
N CYS A 279 -53.16 18.13 10.47
CA CYS A 279 -52.74 18.14 11.87
C CYS A 279 -52.47 16.73 12.40
N LEU A 280 -51.40 16.56 13.18
CA LEU A 280 -51.05 15.26 13.79
C LEU A 280 -52.15 14.67 14.70
N ALA A 281 -53.12 15.48 15.15
CA ALA A 281 -54.23 15.00 15.96
C ALA A 281 -55.19 14.07 15.19
N THR A 282 -55.24 14.17 13.87
CA THR A 282 -56.07 13.28 13.04
C THR A 282 -55.51 11.86 12.96
N GLY A 283 -54.25 11.65 13.37
CA GLY A 283 -53.55 10.38 13.16
C GLY A 283 -53.27 10.07 11.69
N HIS A 284 -53.40 11.07 10.82
CA HIS A 284 -52.95 11.03 9.44
C HIS A 284 -51.86 12.07 9.20
N GLY A 285 -51.19 11.96 8.07
CA GLY A 285 -50.02 12.78 7.78
C GLY A 285 -48.85 12.48 8.71
N GLY A 286 -47.97 13.46 8.89
CA GLY A 286 -46.74 13.31 9.67
C GLY A 286 -45.84 14.54 9.54
N THR A 287 -44.65 14.49 10.13
CA THR A 287 -43.61 15.50 9.86
C THR A 287 -42.82 15.07 8.62
N THR A 288 -43.43 15.25 7.46
CA THR A 288 -42.91 14.84 6.14
C THR A 288 -42.85 16.03 5.19
N LEU A 289 -42.13 15.91 4.08
CA LEU A 289 -42.12 16.95 3.04
C LEU A 289 -43.53 17.23 2.49
N SER A 290 -44.34 16.19 2.32
CA SER A 290 -45.69 16.25 1.73
C SER A 290 -46.79 16.80 2.66
N ASN A 291 -46.45 17.10 3.92
CA ASN A 291 -47.41 17.59 4.91
C ASN A 291 -46.93 18.84 5.67
N MET A 292 -45.77 19.40 5.31
CA MET A 292 -45.18 20.52 6.04
C MET A 292 -45.15 21.78 5.18
N LEU A 293 -45.71 22.87 5.69
CA LEU A 293 -45.82 24.12 4.96
C LEU A 293 -45.40 25.31 5.84
N PRO A 294 -44.57 26.24 5.35
CA PRO A 294 -44.18 27.41 6.11
C PRO A 294 -45.33 28.40 6.11
N ILE A 295 -45.93 28.68 7.27
CA ILE A 295 -47.00 29.67 7.41
C ILE A 295 -46.66 30.66 8.52
N ALA A 296 -47.29 31.84 8.47
CA ALA A 296 -47.12 32.88 9.47
C ALA A 296 -47.47 32.32 10.87
N SER A 297 -46.69 32.70 11.88
CA SER A 297 -46.81 32.24 13.26
C SER A 297 -48.21 32.43 13.85
N SER A 298 -48.85 33.58 13.63
CA SER A 298 -50.22 33.91 14.05
C SER A 298 -51.26 33.02 13.36
N LEU A 299 -51.10 32.79 12.05
CA LEU A 299 -51.93 31.88 11.29
C LEU A 299 -51.79 30.42 11.75
N ASN A 300 -50.57 29.95 12.04
CA ASN A 300 -50.33 28.63 12.60
C ASN A 300 -51.01 28.44 13.96
N ILE A 301 -50.93 29.46 14.83
CA ILE A 301 -51.60 29.43 16.14
C ILE A 301 -53.12 29.38 15.97
N SER A 302 -53.67 30.18 15.05
CA SER A 302 -55.10 30.20 14.72
C SER A 302 -55.58 28.86 14.14
N LYS A 303 -54.80 28.24 13.23
CA LYS A 303 -55.14 26.97 12.59
C LYS A 303 -55.24 25.81 13.58
N ASN A 304 -54.31 25.73 14.54
CA ASN A 304 -54.31 24.70 15.59
C ASN A 304 -54.57 23.28 15.04
N HIS A 305 -55.72 22.69 15.36
CA HIS A 305 -56.15 21.35 14.94
C HIS A 305 -57.35 21.40 13.99
N TYR A 306 -57.70 22.57 13.47
CA TYR A 306 -58.82 22.71 12.53
C TYR A 306 -58.45 22.16 11.15
N ASN A 307 -59.48 21.76 10.40
CA ASN A 307 -59.35 21.43 9.00
C ASN A 307 -58.91 22.68 8.22
N PRO A 308 -57.80 22.66 7.46
CA PRO A 308 -57.29 23.83 6.75
C PRO A 308 -58.32 24.46 5.81
N PHE A 309 -59.18 23.66 5.18
CA PHE A 309 -60.15 24.15 4.19
C PHE A 309 -61.37 24.83 4.81
N GLU A 310 -61.73 24.48 6.03
CA GLU A 310 -62.77 25.14 6.81
C GLU A 310 -62.20 26.37 7.53
N TRP A 311 -61.00 26.22 8.10
CA TRP A 311 -60.31 27.28 8.83
C TRP A 311 -60.09 28.54 7.99
N VAL A 312 -59.67 28.41 6.74
CA VAL A 312 -59.48 29.58 5.85
C VAL A 312 -60.77 30.31 5.47
N GLN A 313 -61.94 29.72 5.73
CA GLN A 313 -63.24 30.37 5.48
C GLN A 313 -63.64 31.31 6.62
N ASN A 314 -62.98 31.23 7.78
CA ASN A 314 -63.19 32.20 8.86
C ASN A 314 -62.85 33.61 8.35
N LYS A 315 -63.76 34.57 8.57
CA LYS A 315 -63.64 35.95 8.07
C LYS A 315 -62.30 36.59 8.42
N ASP A 316 -61.81 36.38 9.64
CA ASP A 316 -60.56 36.99 10.12
C ASP A 316 -59.33 36.40 9.43
N VAL A 317 -59.39 35.11 9.08
CA VAL A 317 -58.32 34.39 8.37
C VAL A 317 -58.37 34.72 6.88
N ALA A 318 -59.57 34.72 6.29
CA ALA A 318 -59.80 35.03 4.89
C ALA A 318 -59.31 36.45 4.55
N ALA A 319 -59.48 37.42 5.46
CA ALA A 319 -58.98 38.78 5.31
C ALA A 319 -57.44 38.87 5.23
N GLN A 320 -56.72 37.89 5.79
CA GLN A 320 -55.25 37.84 5.83
C GLN A 320 -54.65 36.94 4.75
N LEU A 321 -55.48 36.17 4.04
CA LEU A 321 -55.05 35.18 3.06
C LEU A 321 -54.70 35.82 1.71
N ASP A 322 -53.59 35.40 1.12
CA ASP A 322 -53.33 35.66 -0.30
C ASP A 322 -53.81 34.46 -1.11
N ILE A 323 -54.88 34.66 -1.88
CA ILE A 323 -55.55 33.59 -2.66
C ILE A 323 -54.59 32.93 -3.66
N LYS A 324 -53.70 33.69 -4.30
CA LYS A 324 -52.75 33.13 -5.26
C LYS A 324 -51.72 32.25 -4.56
N LYS A 325 -51.22 32.71 -3.41
CA LYS A 325 -50.31 31.91 -2.57
C LYS A 325 -50.97 30.64 -2.05
N TRP A 326 -52.21 30.73 -1.56
CA TRP A 326 -53.00 29.57 -1.13
C TRP A 326 -53.14 28.50 -2.22
N HIS A 327 -53.55 28.89 -3.43
CA HIS A 327 -53.64 27.95 -4.56
C HIS A 327 -52.27 27.36 -4.93
N THR A 328 -51.21 28.16 -4.86
CA THR A 328 -49.83 27.70 -5.12
C THR A 328 -49.39 26.64 -4.10
N ALA A 329 -49.67 26.88 -2.81
CA ALA A 329 -49.38 25.95 -1.73
C ALA A 329 -50.15 24.64 -1.87
N LEU A 330 -51.45 24.71 -2.20
CA LEU A 330 -52.28 23.53 -2.43
C LEU A 330 -51.78 22.70 -3.61
N LYS A 331 -51.41 23.35 -4.72
CA LYS A 331 -50.85 22.66 -5.89
C LYS A 331 -49.55 21.95 -5.53
N TYR A 332 -48.67 22.61 -4.78
CA TYR A 332 -47.42 22.02 -4.30
C TYR A 332 -47.65 20.78 -3.42
N LEU A 333 -48.55 20.86 -2.44
CA LEU A 333 -48.86 19.72 -1.57
C LEU A 333 -49.54 18.59 -2.34
N ALA A 334 -50.45 18.89 -3.27
CA ALA A 334 -51.12 17.91 -4.10
C ALA A 334 -50.11 17.17 -5.00
N GLU A 335 -49.19 17.89 -5.65
CA GLU A 335 -48.10 17.31 -6.45
C GLU A 335 -47.21 16.37 -5.62
N LEU A 336 -46.84 16.77 -4.40
CA LEU A 336 -46.03 15.94 -3.50
C LEU A 336 -46.74 14.67 -3.01
N ASN A 337 -48.07 14.65 -3.05
CA ASN A 337 -48.88 13.48 -2.71
C ASN A 337 -49.41 12.76 -3.97
N GLU A 338 -48.93 13.12 -5.16
CA GLU A 338 -49.33 12.52 -6.44
C GLU A 338 -50.86 12.60 -6.71
N MET A 339 -51.47 13.70 -6.29
CA MET A 339 -52.92 13.94 -6.41
C MET A 339 -53.20 15.22 -7.18
N THR A 340 -54.39 15.30 -7.79
CA THR A 340 -54.96 16.60 -8.20
C THR A 340 -55.34 17.42 -6.96
N VAL A 341 -55.49 18.74 -7.11
CA VAL A 341 -55.90 19.62 -6.00
C VAL A 341 -57.25 19.23 -5.42
N LYS A 342 -58.17 18.70 -6.25
CA LYS A 342 -59.48 18.22 -5.80
C LYS A 342 -59.34 16.96 -4.96
N GLU A 343 -58.63 15.95 -5.46
CA GLU A 343 -58.37 14.70 -4.73
C GLU A 343 -57.64 14.95 -3.41
N TYR A 344 -56.66 15.86 -3.41
CA TYR A 344 -55.94 16.23 -2.19
C TYR A 344 -56.86 16.89 -1.16
N ARG A 345 -57.77 17.78 -1.59
CA ARG A 345 -58.78 18.36 -0.70
C ARG A 345 -59.69 17.28 -0.11
N ASP A 346 -60.16 16.35 -0.93
CA ASP A 346 -61.04 15.26 -0.51
C ASP A 346 -60.32 14.34 0.49
N TYR A 347 -59.04 14.03 0.25
CA TYR A 347 -58.19 13.27 1.16
C TYR A 347 -57.98 13.97 2.51
N VAL A 348 -57.69 15.27 2.51
CA VAL A 348 -57.54 16.05 3.74
C VAL A 348 -58.86 16.03 4.52
N ASN A 349 -59.99 16.30 3.88
CA ASN A 349 -61.30 16.23 4.54
C ASN A 349 -61.59 14.83 5.11
N TYR A 350 -61.22 13.77 4.39
CA TYR A 350 -61.30 12.39 4.88
C TYR A 350 -60.49 12.21 6.18
N CYS A 351 -59.26 12.70 6.23
CA CYS A 351 -58.41 12.60 7.43
C CYS A 351 -59.06 13.24 8.68
N TYR A 352 -59.76 14.37 8.51
CA TYR A 352 -60.42 15.07 9.63
C TYR A 352 -61.75 14.44 10.04
N THR A 353 -62.45 13.77 9.12
CA THR A 353 -63.70 13.05 9.39
C THR A 353 -63.47 11.63 9.91
N HIS A 354 -62.28 11.07 9.67
CA HIS A 354 -61.89 9.71 10.08
C HIS A 354 -60.58 9.72 10.89
N PRO A 355 -60.51 10.39 12.06
CA PRO A 355 -59.29 10.40 12.86
C PRO A 355 -58.93 8.99 13.32
N ARG A 356 -57.65 8.61 13.23
CA ARG A 356 -57.16 7.33 13.76
C ARG A 356 -57.04 7.41 15.28
N ASP A 357 -57.36 6.31 15.96
CA ASP A 357 -57.05 6.19 17.38
C ASP A 357 -55.54 6.06 17.56
N LEU A 358 -54.96 7.02 18.28
CA LEU A 358 -53.52 7.15 18.53
C LEU A 358 -53.07 6.45 19.82
N SER A 359 -53.95 5.67 20.46
CA SER A 359 -53.61 4.82 21.61
C SER A 359 -52.67 3.68 21.22
N GLU A 360 -51.81 3.20 22.12
CA GLU A 360 -50.90 2.06 21.83
C GLU A 360 -51.66 0.73 21.60
N GLU A 361 -52.93 0.66 21.98
CA GLU A 361 -53.75 -0.56 21.98
C GLU A 361 -54.54 -0.78 20.67
N SER A 362 -54.84 0.28 19.92
CA SER A 362 -55.54 0.20 18.63
C SER A 362 -54.69 -0.44 17.53
N TYR A 363 -53.38 -0.16 17.51
CA TYR A 363 -52.48 -0.59 16.43
C TYR A 363 -52.07 -2.06 16.50
N LYS A 364 -52.10 -2.69 17.68
CA LYS A 364 -51.90 -4.16 17.78
C LYS A 364 -53.01 -4.94 17.07
N LYS A 365 -54.23 -4.39 17.00
CA LYS A 365 -55.37 -5.04 16.32
C LYS A 365 -55.29 -4.98 14.80
N ASP A 366 -54.52 -4.05 14.23
CA ASP A 366 -54.36 -3.92 12.79
C ASP A 366 -53.25 -4.83 12.25
N GLU A 367 -52.16 -5.09 13.02
CA GLU A 367 -51.17 -6.12 12.66
C GLU A 367 -51.77 -7.54 12.67
N ASP A 368 -52.69 -7.84 13.59
CA ASP A 368 -53.38 -9.14 13.67
C ASP A 368 -54.48 -9.32 12.58
N ARG A 369 -54.78 -8.29 11.78
CA ARG A 369 -55.75 -8.35 10.67
C ARG A 369 -55.11 -8.51 9.30
N GLU A 370 -53.79 -8.36 9.20
CA GLU A 370 -53.02 -8.54 7.96
C GLU A 370 -52.14 -9.81 7.95
N THR A 371 -52.27 -10.68 8.96
CA THR A 371 -51.80 -12.08 8.93
C THR A 371 -52.97 -13.04 8.70
#